data_AF-A0A0F8ZI00-F1
#
_entry.id   AF-A0A0F8ZI00-F1
#
_cell.length_a   1.000
_cell.length_b   1.000
_cell.length_c   1.000
_cell.angle_alpha   90.00
_cell.angle_beta   90.00
_cell.angle_gamma   90.00
#
_symmetry.space_group_name_H-M   'P 1'
#
loop_
_entity.id
_entity.type
_entity.pdbx_description
1 polymer ?
#
loop_
_entity_poly.entity_id
_entity_poly.type
_entity_poly.pdbx_seq_one_letter_code
_entity_poly.pdbx_strand_id
1 'polypeptide(L)' 'MKKANDFARLLSGFLNNYLPHEKGVSANTIKSYSYTFILFIKYMHENRNVSVTRLSFTHFNKDLVVGFLDWIQ' A
#
# COMPACT_ATOMS: atom_id res chain seq x y z
N MET A 1 -9.97 -20.49 -9.19
CA MET A 1 -8.71 -20.09 -8.48
C MET A 1 -8.89 -18.67 -7.96
N LYS A 2 -8.79 -18.43 -6.65
CA LYS A 2 -8.79 -17.06 -6.11
C LYS A 2 -7.57 -16.35 -6.70
N LYS A 3 -7.79 -15.32 -7.51
CA LYS A 3 -6.72 -14.47 -8.03
C LYS A 3 -5.99 -13.91 -6.80
N ALA A 4 -4.78 -14.39 -6.54
CA ALA A 4 -4.00 -13.89 -5.42
C ALA A 4 -3.87 -12.37 -5.60
N ASN A 5 -4.31 -11.61 -4.60
CA ASN A 5 -4.19 -10.16 -4.59
C ASN A 5 -2.69 -9.83 -4.63
N ASP A 6 -2.23 -9.41 -5.81
CA ASP A 6 -0.84 -9.08 -6.11
C ASP A 6 -0.34 -7.96 -5.21
N PHE A 7 -1.21 -6.98 -4.91
CA PHE A 7 -0.92 -5.91 -3.97
C PHE A 7 -0.62 -6.43 -2.57
N ALA A 8 -1.47 -7.29 -2.00
CA ALA A 8 -1.25 -7.85 -0.66
C ALA A 8 0.05 -8.67 -0.58
N ARG A 9 0.33 -9.48 -1.62
CA ARG A 9 1.56 -10.28 -1.70
C ARG A 9 2.81 -9.40 -1.76
N LEU A 10 2.82 -8.39 -2.64
CA LEU A 10 3.95 -7.49 -2.83
C LEU A 10 4.17 -6.60 -1.60
N LEU A 11 3.11 -6.07 -1.01
CA LEU A 11 3.18 -5.26 0.20
C LEU A 11 3.75 -6.05 1.38
N SER A 12 3.31 -7.30 1.56
CA SER A 12 3.85 -8.17 2.61
C SER A 12 5.34 -8.43 2.42
N GLY A 13 5.79 -8.73 1.18
CA GLY A 13 7.22 -8.91 0.90
C GLY A 13 8.03 -7.63 1.13
N PHE A 14 7.49 -6.48 0.74
CA PHE A 14 8.15 -5.18 0.95
C PHE A 14 8.33 -4.87 2.44
N LEU A 15 7.27 -5.00 3.24
CA LEU A 15 7.30 -4.67 4.67
C LEU A 15 8.08 -5.69 5.52
N ASN A 16 7.96 -6.98 5.21
CA ASN A 16 8.51 -8.04 6.07
C ASN A 16 9.88 -8.55 5.61
N ASN A 17 10.24 -8.41 4.33
CA ASN A 17 11.52 -8.87 3.81
C ASN A 17 12.42 -7.69 3.44
N TYR A 18 12.00 -6.88 2.47
CA TYR A 18 12.83 -5.83 1.89
C TYR A 18 13.26 -4.76 2.92
N LEU A 19 12.30 -4.14 3.61
CA LEU A 19 12.61 -3.08 4.58
C LEU A 19 13.54 -3.55 5.73
N PRO A 20 13.23 -4.64 6.46
CA PRO A 20 14.06 -5.07 7.57
C PRO A 20 15.38 -5.76 7.14
N HIS A 21 15.38 -6.59 6.09
CA HIS A 21 16.53 -7.43 5.78
C HIS A 21 17.43 -6.87 4.67
N GLU A 22 16.85 -6.22 3.65
CA GLU A 22 17.63 -5.67 2.54
C GLU A 22 18.01 -4.20 2.76
N LYS A 23 17.09 -3.39 3.29
CA LYS A 23 17.36 -1.98 3.61
C LYS A 23 17.87 -1.75 5.03
N GLY A 24 17.63 -2.68 5.95
CA GLY A 24 18.07 -2.57 7.35
C GLY A 24 17.47 -1.36 8.09
N VAL A 25 16.25 -0.93 7.76
CA VAL A 25 15.64 0.25 8.39
C VAL A 25 15.08 -0.06 9.78
N SER A 26 14.92 0.98 10.59
CA SER A 26 14.38 0.84 11.95
C SER A 26 12.94 0.33 11.99
N ALA A 27 12.53 -0.28 13.10
CA ALA A 27 11.15 -0.68 13.34
C ALA A 27 10.16 0.49 13.25
N ASN A 28 10.58 1.70 13.67
CA ASN A 28 9.77 2.92 13.54
C ASN A 28 9.56 3.31 12.08
N THR A 29 10.58 3.14 11.23
CA THR A 29 10.47 3.33 9.78
C THR A 29 9.48 2.33 9.20
N ILE A 30 9.60 1.04 9.51
CA ILE A 30 8.65 0.01 9.03
C ILE A 30 7.22 0.35 9.48
N LYS A 31 7.04 0.75 10.74
CA LYS A 31 5.72 1.15 11.27
C LYS A 31 5.13 2.35 10.53
N SER A 32 5.95 3.36 10.23
CA SER A 32 5.54 4.53 9.46
C SER A 32 5.09 4.14 8.05
N TYR A 33 5.85 3.29 7.34
CA TYR A 33 5.47 2.80 6.01
C TYR A 33 4.18 1.96 6.05
N SER A 34 4.05 1.04 7.01
CA SER A 34 2.83 0.25 7.20
C SER A 34 1.61 1.14 7.41
N TYR A 35 1.76 2.21 8.20
CA TYR A 35 0.69 3.17 8.44
C TYR A 35 0.28 3.92 7.17
N THR A 36 1.24 4.34 6.33
CA THR A 36 0.95 4.94 5.03
C THR A 36 0.09 4.03 4.15
N PHE A 37 0.37 2.72 4.12
CA PHE A 37 -0.44 1.78 3.33
C PHE A 37 -1.84 1.53 3.92
N ILE A 38 -2.01 1.61 5.25
CA ILE A 38 -3.34 1.60 5.88
C ILE A 38 -4.16 2.82 5.40
N LEU A 39 -3.55 4.01 5.41
CA LEU A 39 -4.19 5.22 4.89
C LEU A 39 -4.52 5.10 3.41
N PHE A 40 -3.62 4.55 2.61
CA PHE A 40 -3.86 4.31 1.19
C PHE A 40 -5.04 3.35 0.95
N ILE A 41 -5.13 2.24 1.69
CA ILE A 41 -6.26 1.30 1.58
C ILE A 41 -7.58 2.00 1.94
N LYS A 42 -7.58 2.84 2.98
CA LYS A 42 -8.74 3.65 3.37
C LYS A 42 -9.14 4.62 2.25
N TYR A 43 -8.19 5.36 1.70
CA TYR A 43 -8.42 6.25 0.56
C TYR A 43 -9.04 5.52 -0.64
N MET A 44 -8.51 4.36 -1.00
CA MET A 44 -9.01 3.55 -2.11
C MET A 44 -10.46 3.10 -1.89
N HIS A 45 -10.81 2.75 -0.65
CA HIS A 45 -12.16 2.37 -0.31
C HIS A 45 -13.13 3.57 -0.36
N GLU A 46 -12.77 4.68 0.29
CA GLU A 46 -13.66 5.83 0.49
C GLU A 46 -13.80 6.72 -0.75
N ASN A 47 -12.72 6.93 -1.52
CA ASN A 47 -12.69 7.90 -2.61
C ASN A 47 -12.69 7.26 -4.01
N ARG A 48 -12.18 6.02 -4.13
CA ARG A 48 -12.11 5.30 -5.40
C ARG A 48 -13.10 4.14 -5.49
N ASN A 49 -13.82 3.84 -4.40
CA ASN A 49 -14.76 2.72 -4.29
C ASN A 49 -14.13 1.36 -4.69
N VAL A 50 -12.83 1.19 -4.40
CA VAL A 50 -12.09 -0.04 -4.67
C VAL A 50 -11.90 -0.80 -3.36
N SER A 51 -12.53 -1.97 -3.26
CA SER A 51 -12.36 -2.88 -2.12
C SER A 51 -10.92 -3.39 -2.03
N VAL A 52 -10.44 -3.61 -0.81
CA VAL A 52 -9.10 -4.16 -0.53
C VAL A 52 -8.83 -5.46 -1.29
N THR A 53 -9.85 -6.30 -1.49
CA THR A 53 -9.71 -7.58 -2.21
C THR A 53 -9.50 -7.41 -3.71
N ARG A 54 -9.85 -6.25 -4.27
CA ARG A 54 -9.70 -5.88 -5.68
C ARG A 54 -8.50 -4.95 -5.92
N LEU A 55 -7.84 -4.47 -4.87
CA LEU A 55 -6.62 -3.69 -5.00
C LEU A 55 -5.54 -4.49 -5.71
N SER A 56 -4.84 -3.79 -6.58
CA SER A 56 -3.75 -4.31 -7.39
C SER A 56 -2.78 -3.19 -7.70
N PHE A 57 -1.52 -3.51 -7.92
CA PHE A 57 -0.52 -2.53 -8.32
C PHE A 57 -0.82 -1.86 -9.67
N THR A 58 -1.69 -2.45 -10.51
CA THR A 58 -2.13 -1.82 -11.76
C THR A 58 -2.94 -0.55 -11.57
N HIS A 59 -3.47 -0.29 -10.36
CA HIS A 59 -4.14 0.97 -10.06
C HIS A 59 -3.14 2.13 -9.90
N PHE A 60 -1.86 1.84 -9.63
CA PHE A 60 -0.85 2.87 -9.38
C PHE A 60 -0.55 3.64 -10.67
N ASN A 61 -0.99 4.88 -10.69
CA ASN A 61 -0.65 5.88 -11.68
C ASN A 61 -0.47 7.23 -10.98
N LYS A 62 0.03 8.23 -11.72
CA LYS A 62 0.28 9.57 -11.18
C LYS A 62 -0.96 10.17 -10.52
N ASP A 63 -2.11 10.12 -11.19
CA ASP A 63 -3.35 10.74 -10.70
C ASP A 63 -3.86 10.08 -9.42
N LEU A 64 -3.64 8.78 -9.28
CA LEU A 64 -3.95 8.07 -8.04
C LEU A 64 -3.07 8.54 -6.90
N VAL A 65 -1.76 8.64 -7.13
CA VAL A 65 -0.81 9.05 -6.09
C VAL A 65 -1.06 10.50 -5.69
N VAL A 66 -1.24 11.42 -6.65
CA VAL A 66 -1.57 12.82 -6.36
C VAL A 66 -2.88 12.92 -5.59
N GLY A 67 -3.94 12.26 -6.05
CA GLY A 67 -5.23 12.29 -5.35
C GLY A 67 -5.19 11.66 -3.96
N PHE A 68 -4.29 10.70 -3.70
CA PHE A 68 -4.05 10.18 -2.35
C PHE A 68 -3.33 11.21 -1.47
N LEU A 69 -2.32 11.89 -2.01
CA LEU A 69 -1.58 12.94 -1.30
C LEU A 69 -2.48 14.13 -0.96
N ASP A 70 -3.33 14.58 -1.90
CA ASP A 70 -4.31 15.64 -1.67
C ASP A 70 -5.38 15.24 -0.63
N TRP A 71 -5.71 13.95 -0.53
CA TRP A 71 -6.69 13.47 0.44
C TRP A 71 -6.12 13.42 1.87
N ILE A 72 -4.82 13.16 2.04
CA ILE A 72 -4.22 13.16 3.38
C ILE A 72 -3.96 14.58 3.89
N GLN A 73 -3.71 15.57 3.02
CA GLN A 73 -3.45 16.98 3.37
C GLN A 73 -3.81 17.97 2.26
#